data_AF-A0A645EVJ4-F1
#
_entry.id   AF-A0A645EVJ4-F1
#
_cell.length_a   1.000
_cell.length_b   1.000
_cell.length_c   1.000
_cell.angle_alpha   90.00
_cell.angle_beta   90.00
_cell.angle_gamma   90.00
#
_symmetry.space_group_name_H-M   'P 1'
#
loop_
_entity.id
_entity.type
_entity.pdbx_description
1 polymer ?
#
loop_
_entity_poly.entity_id
_entity_poly.type
_entity_poly.pdbx_seq_one_letter_code
_entity_poly.pdbx_strand_id
1 'polypeptide(L)'
;MHGFVKNNIVHVFMSTIVQTGKGTWDFYWHSIMYYRLNLLDLSVIDKQELLTEKQTEAHFGFGVTEHEGFYYVYGSNPQKDFTAILHVARARLRDDKLQDWEYFDGNNWFYDPKGSKALQGIDIPISEQFSVFRYDDKFILLTQDRFKPEVYTFTADTPEGPWSDKKLIYTIPEGKDSTLFVYNAMAHPQYGPEGKLLVSYCVNAKNTPDLYKNASIYKPRFFWISLDTVFRSPDPPVASGKPLR
;
A
#
# COMPACT_ATOMS: atom_id res chain seq x y z
N MET A 1 -2.32 6.58 1.87
CA MET A 1 -1.75 7.46 0.82
C MET A 1 -0.29 7.73 1.13
N HIS A 2 0.49 8.14 0.14
CA HIS A 2 1.95 8.17 0.21
C HIS A 2 2.50 9.51 -0.30
N GLY A 3 3.80 9.72 -0.11
CA GLY A 3 4.52 10.86 -0.65
C GLY A 3 6.01 10.59 -0.77
N PHE A 4 6.75 11.59 -1.20
CA PHE A 4 8.21 11.59 -1.22
C PHE A 4 8.74 13.01 -1.04
N VAL A 5 10.03 13.15 -0.77
CA VAL A 5 10.70 14.45 -0.67
C VAL A 5 11.72 14.58 -1.80
N LYS A 6 11.68 15.70 -2.51
CA LYS A 6 12.68 16.06 -3.52
C LYS A 6 12.80 17.58 -3.57
N ASN A 7 14.02 18.09 -3.72
CA ASN A 7 14.29 19.53 -3.88
C ASN A 7 13.61 20.43 -2.82
N ASN A 8 13.66 20.03 -1.54
CA ASN A 8 13.00 20.70 -0.41
C ASN A 8 11.47 20.84 -0.52
N ILE A 9 10.84 20.01 -1.36
CA ILE A 9 9.40 19.92 -1.53
C ILE A 9 8.93 18.55 -1.06
N VAL A 10 7.87 18.56 -0.24
CA VAL A 10 7.10 17.35 0.10
C VAL A 10 6.05 17.17 -0.97
N HIS A 11 6.16 16.09 -1.71
CA HIS A 11 5.21 15.64 -2.72
C HIS A 11 4.27 14.64 -2.06
N VAL A 12 2.99 14.95 -1.94
CA VAL A 12 2.03 14.06 -1.27
C VAL A 12 0.78 13.85 -2.10
N PHE A 13 0.38 12.59 -2.20
CA PHE A 13 -0.89 12.18 -2.79
C PHE A 13 -1.96 12.18 -1.70
N MET A 14 -3.09 12.79 -2.02
CA MET A 14 -4.26 12.90 -1.16
C MET A 14 -5.51 12.43 -1.91
N SER A 15 -6.54 12.01 -1.18
CA SER A 15 -7.80 11.54 -1.76
C SER A 15 -8.91 12.48 -1.31
N THR A 16 -9.71 12.93 -2.25
CA THR A 16 -11.00 13.52 -1.95
C THR A 16 -11.95 12.36 -1.67
N ILE A 17 -12.42 12.22 -0.43
CA ILE A 17 -13.44 11.23 -0.03
C ILE A 17 -14.77 11.97 0.16
N VAL A 18 -15.85 11.44 -0.42
CA VAL A 18 -17.19 12.01 -0.33
C VAL A 18 -18.07 11.09 0.50
N GLN A 19 -18.62 11.62 1.59
CA GLN A 19 -19.61 10.94 2.42
C GLN A 19 -20.98 10.94 1.72
N THR A 20 -21.61 9.77 1.65
CA THR A 20 -22.91 9.56 0.97
C THR A 20 -24.05 9.25 1.93
N GLY A 21 -23.77 9.08 3.23
CA GLY A 21 -24.74 8.67 4.23
C GLY A 21 -24.20 8.67 5.66
N LYS A 22 -24.87 7.97 6.56
CA LYS A 22 -24.56 7.96 8.01
C LYS A 22 -23.91 6.66 8.49
N GLY A 23 -23.91 5.61 7.67
CA GLY A 23 -23.26 4.34 7.94
C GLY A 23 -21.73 4.45 7.88
N THR A 24 -21.04 3.54 8.57
CA THR A 24 -19.58 3.47 8.65
C THR A 24 -18.89 3.40 7.29
N TRP A 25 -19.58 2.88 6.27
CA TRP A 25 -19.06 2.66 4.92
C TRP A 25 -19.76 3.52 3.86
N ASP A 26 -20.57 4.51 4.27
CA ASP A 26 -21.29 5.38 3.35
C ASP A 26 -20.37 6.49 2.84
N PHE A 27 -19.35 6.11 2.08
CA PHE A 27 -18.43 7.02 1.41
C PHE A 27 -17.86 6.40 0.12
N TYR A 28 -17.36 7.24 -0.77
CA TYR A 28 -16.57 6.81 -1.93
C TYR A 28 -15.38 7.74 -2.14
N TRP A 29 -14.34 7.25 -2.80
CA TRP A 29 -13.23 8.09 -3.26
C TRP A 29 -13.65 8.81 -4.55
N HIS A 30 -13.49 10.13 -4.58
CA HIS A 30 -13.92 10.96 -5.69
C HIS A 30 -12.76 11.30 -6.63
N SER A 31 -11.65 11.77 -6.06
CA SER A 31 -10.49 12.19 -6.85
C SER A 31 -9.17 12.05 -6.10
N ILE A 32 -8.10 11.97 -6.89
CA ILE A 32 -6.72 11.93 -6.45
C ILE A 32 -6.17 13.35 -6.57
N MET A 33 -5.73 13.88 -5.45
CA MET A 33 -5.10 15.18 -5.33
C MET A 33 -3.60 15.00 -5.16
N TYR A 34 -2.82 15.81 -5.83
CA TYR A 34 -1.38 15.90 -5.67
C TYR A 34 -1.02 17.26 -5.11
N TYR A 35 -0.38 17.26 -3.94
CA TYR A 35 0.06 18.46 -3.24
C TYR A 35 1.58 18.55 -3.29
N ARG A 36 2.06 19.78 -3.41
CA ARG A 36 3.44 20.14 -3.14
C ARG A 36 3.46 21.06 -1.94
N LEU A 37 4.17 20.66 -0.91
CA LEU A 37 4.31 21.43 0.33
C LEU A 37 5.76 21.83 0.53
N ASN A 38 5.99 22.98 1.14
CA ASN A 38 7.32 23.37 1.58
C ASN A 38 7.79 22.42 2.70
N LEU A 39 9.01 21.87 2.60
CA LEU A 39 9.50 20.92 3.59
C LEU A 39 9.65 21.52 5.00
N LEU A 40 9.95 22.81 5.12
CA LEU A 40 10.27 23.45 6.40
C LEU A 40 9.03 23.70 7.27
N ASP A 41 7.93 24.13 6.65
CA ASP A 41 6.73 24.56 7.37
C ASP A 41 5.43 23.86 6.91
N LEU A 42 5.55 22.95 5.93
CA LEU A 42 4.43 22.23 5.31
C LEU A 42 3.36 23.12 4.69
N SER A 43 3.66 24.40 4.46
CA SER A 43 2.77 25.30 3.72
C SER A 43 2.55 24.79 2.29
N VAL A 44 1.32 24.91 1.81
CA VAL A 44 0.97 24.47 0.46
C VAL A 44 1.62 25.40 -0.56
N ILE A 45 2.49 24.85 -1.42
CA ILE A 45 3.03 25.54 -2.58
C ILE A 45 1.96 25.57 -3.67
N ASP A 46 1.46 24.40 -4.05
CA ASP A 46 0.29 24.24 -4.91
C ASP A 46 -0.36 22.86 -4.73
N LYS A 47 -1.49 22.67 -5.40
CA LYS A 47 -2.19 21.40 -5.51
C LYS A 47 -2.78 21.22 -6.90
N GLN A 48 -2.94 19.98 -7.31
CA GLN A 48 -3.51 19.57 -8.59
C GLN A 48 -4.46 18.39 -8.38
N GLU A 49 -5.63 18.41 -9.01
CA GLU A 49 -6.42 17.19 -9.19
C GLU A 49 -5.82 16.39 -10.35
N LEU A 50 -5.41 15.15 -10.09
CA LEU A 50 -4.82 14.28 -11.09
C LEU A 50 -5.90 13.53 -11.88
N LEU A 51 -6.75 12.80 -11.17
CA LEU A 51 -7.77 11.93 -11.75
C LEU A 51 -8.99 11.87 -10.81
N THR A 52 -10.17 11.73 -11.41
CA THR A 52 -11.43 11.41 -10.73
C THR A 52 -11.78 9.93 -10.90
N GLU A 53 -12.73 9.43 -10.11
CA GLU A 53 -13.32 8.08 -10.25
C GLU A 53 -13.90 7.80 -11.65
N LYS A 54 -14.25 8.84 -12.41
CA LYS A 54 -14.76 8.70 -13.79
C LYS A 54 -13.65 8.53 -14.84
N GLN A 55 -12.42 8.89 -14.48
CA GLN A 55 -11.28 8.90 -15.40
C GLN A 55 -10.40 7.66 -15.23
N THR A 56 -10.47 6.97 -14.10
CA THR A 56 -9.71 5.74 -13.87
C THR A 56 -10.46 4.83 -12.92
N GLU A 57 -10.22 3.53 -13.06
CA GLU A 57 -10.74 2.53 -12.12
C GLU A 57 -9.79 2.34 -10.92
N ALA A 58 -8.53 2.78 -11.02
CA ALA A 58 -7.55 2.61 -9.97
C ALA A 58 -7.37 3.88 -9.12
N HIS A 59 -7.50 3.72 -7.81
CA HIS A 59 -7.25 4.76 -6.84
C HIS A 59 -5.73 4.82 -6.57
N PHE A 60 -4.99 5.62 -7.37
CA PHE A 60 -3.54 5.81 -7.25
C PHE A 60 -3.13 6.69 -6.07
N GLY A 61 -1.87 6.56 -5.63
CA GLY A 61 -1.26 7.40 -4.60
C GLY A 61 -1.00 6.68 -3.26
N PHE A 62 -1.07 5.35 -3.22
CA PHE A 62 -0.87 4.57 -1.99
C PHE A 62 0.56 4.06 -1.79
N GLY A 63 1.34 3.96 -2.85
CA GLY A 63 2.77 3.67 -2.81
C GLY A 63 3.51 4.47 -3.86
N VAL A 64 4.74 4.90 -3.56
CA VAL A 64 5.58 5.65 -4.51
C VAL A 64 7.02 5.15 -4.42
N THR A 65 7.63 4.82 -5.56
CA THR A 65 9.06 4.54 -5.65
C THR A 65 9.66 5.27 -6.85
N GLU A 66 10.92 5.68 -6.73
CA GLU A 66 11.69 6.23 -7.86
C GLU A 66 12.55 5.12 -8.46
N HIS A 67 12.60 5.07 -9.80
CA HIS A 67 13.48 4.17 -10.53
C HIS A 67 13.74 4.74 -11.93
N GLU A 68 15.01 4.80 -12.32
CA GLU A 68 15.45 5.23 -13.66
C GLU A 68 14.85 6.57 -14.13
N GLY A 69 14.70 7.53 -13.21
CA GLY A 69 14.19 8.87 -13.51
C GLY A 69 12.67 8.94 -13.68
N PHE A 70 11.96 7.89 -13.28
CA PHE A 70 10.51 7.85 -13.17
C PHE A 70 10.07 7.67 -11.72
N TYR A 71 8.96 8.31 -11.38
CA TYR A 71 8.23 8.10 -10.14
C TYR A 71 7.06 7.18 -10.42
N TYR A 72 7.14 5.95 -9.93
CA TYR A 72 6.08 4.95 -10.02
C TYR A 72 5.12 5.14 -8.87
N VAL A 73 3.85 5.34 -9.19
CA VAL A 73 2.77 5.65 -8.27
C VAL A 73 1.76 4.52 -8.35
N TYR A 74 1.66 3.77 -7.26
CA TYR A 74 0.80 2.60 -7.17
C TYR A 74 -0.57 2.97 -6.64
N GLY A 75 -1.57 2.24 -7.14
CA GLY A 75 -2.95 2.35 -6.72
C GLY A 75 -3.61 0.99 -6.64
N SER A 76 -4.76 0.94 -5.98
CA SER A 76 -5.62 -0.23 -6.00
C SER A 76 -6.93 0.10 -6.71
N ASN A 77 -7.50 -0.86 -7.43
CA ASN A 77 -8.86 -0.76 -7.96
C ASN A 77 -9.82 -1.51 -7.01
N PRO A 78 -10.44 -0.84 -6.02
CA PRO A 78 -11.34 -1.48 -5.06
C PRO A 78 -12.65 -1.88 -5.75
N GLN A 79 -12.93 -3.18 -5.78
CA GLN A 79 -14.14 -3.75 -6.34
C GLN A 79 -15.26 -3.82 -5.30
N LYS A 80 -16.51 -3.96 -5.77
CA LYS A 80 -17.71 -4.06 -4.92
C LYS A 80 -17.72 -5.29 -4.00
N ASP A 81 -17.02 -6.35 -4.38
CA ASP A 81 -16.85 -7.57 -3.58
C ASP A 81 -15.67 -7.50 -2.60
N PHE A 82 -15.09 -6.30 -2.43
CA PHE A 82 -13.88 -6.03 -1.65
C PHE A 82 -12.60 -6.66 -2.18
N THR A 83 -12.62 -7.29 -3.36
CA THR A 83 -11.37 -7.57 -4.07
C THR A 83 -10.73 -6.25 -4.48
N ALA A 84 -9.41 -6.22 -4.53
CA ALA A 84 -8.69 -5.02 -4.93
C ALA A 84 -7.38 -5.44 -5.56
N ILE A 85 -7.11 -4.92 -6.74
CA ILE A 85 -5.98 -5.33 -7.59
C ILE A 85 -5.00 -4.17 -7.72
N LEU A 86 -3.71 -4.48 -7.78
CA LEU A 86 -2.64 -3.48 -7.89
C LEU A 86 -2.57 -2.91 -9.29
N HIS A 87 -2.43 -1.61 -9.41
CA HIS A 87 -2.15 -0.90 -10.65
C HIS A 87 -0.94 0.02 -10.41
N VAL A 88 -0.26 0.40 -11.49
CA VAL A 88 0.83 1.38 -11.44
C VAL A 88 0.71 2.40 -12.58
N ALA A 89 0.96 3.64 -12.22
CA ALA A 89 1.24 4.73 -13.15
C ALA A 89 2.69 5.19 -12.93
N ARG A 90 3.29 5.86 -13.90
CA ARG A 90 4.57 6.53 -13.72
C ARG A 90 4.53 7.95 -14.27
N ALA A 91 5.35 8.81 -13.70
CA ALA A 91 5.51 10.19 -14.13
C ALA A 91 6.97 10.62 -14.02
N ARG A 92 7.35 11.68 -14.73
CA ARG A 92 8.67 12.30 -14.59
C ARG A 92 8.57 13.54 -13.73
N LEU A 93 9.59 13.78 -12.92
CA LEU A 93 9.71 15.04 -12.19
C LEU A 93 10.42 16.08 -13.07
N ARG A 94 9.69 17.12 -13.47
CA ARG A 94 10.20 18.27 -14.24
C ARG A 94 9.72 19.56 -13.59
N ASP A 95 10.62 20.53 -13.43
CA ASP A 95 10.34 21.79 -12.74
C ASP A 95 9.65 21.58 -11.38
N ASP A 96 10.16 20.59 -10.63
CA ASP A 96 9.64 20.15 -9.34
C ASP A 96 8.16 19.70 -9.37
N LYS A 97 7.66 19.24 -10.51
CA LYS A 97 6.29 18.73 -10.69
C LYS A 97 6.30 17.38 -11.38
N LEU A 98 5.40 16.49 -10.96
CA LEU A 98 5.15 15.23 -11.68
C LEU A 98 4.35 15.55 -12.94
N GLN A 99 4.93 15.19 -14.08
CA GLN A 99 4.42 15.44 -15.42
C GLN A 99 4.60 14.20 -16.30
N ASP A 100 4.03 14.22 -17.51
CA ASP A 100 4.11 13.11 -18.48
C ASP A 100 3.66 11.77 -17.91
N TRP A 101 2.44 11.75 -17.38
CA TRP A 101 1.85 10.56 -16.78
C TRP A 101 1.62 9.46 -17.81
N GLU A 102 2.06 8.26 -17.49
CA GLU A 102 1.82 7.04 -18.23
C GLU A 102 1.28 5.96 -17.30
N TYR A 103 0.44 5.06 -17.83
CA TYR A 103 -0.25 4.02 -17.10
C TYR A 103 0.08 2.67 -17.70
N PHE A 104 0.37 1.68 -16.86
CA PHE A 104 0.78 0.37 -17.33
C PHE A 104 -0.43 -0.46 -17.79
N ASP A 105 -0.40 -0.93 -19.04
CA ASP A 105 -1.50 -1.69 -19.66
C ASP A 105 -1.35 -3.22 -19.53
N GLY A 106 -0.34 -3.65 -18.77
CA GLY A 106 0.07 -5.05 -18.60
C GLY A 106 1.30 -5.44 -19.43
N ASN A 107 1.64 -4.70 -20.48
CA ASN A 107 2.83 -4.94 -21.32
C ASN A 107 3.59 -3.65 -21.68
N ASN A 108 2.90 -2.52 -21.80
CA ASN A 108 3.40 -1.24 -22.27
C ASN A 108 2.90 -0.08 -21.39
N TRP A 109 3.46 1.11 -21.63
CA TRP A 109 3.08 2.37 -21.00
C TRP A 109 2.20 3.19 -21.95
N PHE A 110 1.07 3.69 -21.47
CA PHE A 110 0.09 4.44 -22.26
C PHE A 110 -0.39 5.70 -21.56
N TYR A 111 -0.83 6.72 -22.30
CA TYR A 111 -1.21 8.02 -21.71
C TYR A 111 -2.64 8.04 -21.14
N ASP A 112 -3.53 7.14 -21.58
CA ASP A 112 -4.91 7.10 -21.10
C ASP A 112 -5.01 6.32 -19.76
N PRO A 113 -5.43 6.97 -18.66
CA PRO A 113 -5.63 6.32 -17.36
C PRO A 113 -6.62 5.15 -17.37
N LYS A 114 -7.57 5.12 -18.31
CA LYS A 114 -8.51 3.99 -18.45
C LYS A 114 -7.85 2.73 -19.01
N GLY A 115 -6.68 2.87 -19.62
CA GLY A 115 -5.90 1.75 -20.15
C GLY A 115 -5.15 0.94 -19.08
N SER A 116 -5.09 1.42 -17.83
CA SER A 116 -4.34 0.75 -16.77
C SER A 116 -4.91 -0.63 -16.46
N LYS A 117 -4.05 -1.64 -16.33
CA LYS A 117 -4.45 -3.00 -15.96
C LYS A 117 -3.76 -3.48 -14.69
N ALA A 118 -4.34 -4.53 -14.11
CA ALA A 118 -3.82 -5.19 -12.93
C ALA A 118 -2.38 -5.69 -13.16
N LEU A 119 -1.52 -5.50 -12.17
CA LEU A 119 -0.19 -6.10 -12.16
C LEU A 119 -0.28 -7.62 -11.95
N GLN A 120 0.59 -8.35 -12.63
CA GLN A 120 0.59 -9.81 -12.65
C GLN A 120 1.28 -10.41 -11.42
N GLY A 121 0.89 -11.65 -11.08
CA GLY A 121 1.56 -12.48 -10.08
C GLY A 121 1.15 -12.22 -8.62
N ILE A 122 0.16 -11.36 -8.41
CA ILE A 122 -0.45 -11.12 -7.10
C ILE A 122 -1.76 -11.91 -7.03
N ASP A 123 -1.82 -12.90 -6.14
CA ASP A 123 -2.92 -13.87 -6.02
C ASP A 123 -3.83 -13.60 -4.81
N ILE A 124 -3.72 -12.41 -4.19
CA ILE A 124 -4.57 -11.96 -3.09
C ILE A 124 -5.11 -10.55 -3.36
N PRO A 125 -6.26 -10.19 -2.78
CA PRO A 125 -6.69 -8.80 -2.75
C PRO A 125 -5.70 -7.91 -1.99
N ILE A 126 -5.55 -6.67 -2.44
CA ILE A 126 -4.70 -5.65 -1.83
C ILE A 126 -5.57 -4.56 -1.22
N SER A 127 -5.54 -4.40 0.10
CA SER A 127 -6.22 -3.26 0.73
C SER A 127 -5.64 -1.92 0.26
N GLU A 128 -6.41 -0.84 0.34
CA GLU A 128 -6.01 0.56 0.05
C GLU A 128 -4.99 1.13 1.06
N GLN A 129 -4.09 0.29 1.57
CA GLN A 129 -2.91 0.63 2.34
C GLN A 129 -1.92 -0.54 2.22
N PHE A 130 -0.95 -0.37 1.34
CA PHE A 130 0.15 -1.29 1.10
C PHE A 130 1.45 -0.49 1.02
N SER A 131 2.58 -1.16 0.81
CA SER A 131 3.86 -0.49 0.62
C SER A 131 4.62 -1.12 -0.53
N VAL A 132 5.16 -0.28 -1.42
CA VAL A 132 6.13 -0.70 -2.43
C VAL A 132 7.41 0.08 -2.18
N PHE A 133 8.53 -0.64 -2.03
CA PHE A 133 9.83 -0.05 -1.78
C PHE A 133 10.92 -0.93 -2.38
N ARG A 134 12.08 -0.33 -2.63
CA ARG A 134 13.26 -1.05 -3.10
C ARG A 134 14.12 -1.49 -1.92
N TYR A 135 14.63 -2.71 -1.99
CA TYR A 135 15.68 -3.21 -1.11
C TYR A 135 16.66 -4.01 -1.96
N ASP A 136 17.93 -3.63 -1.92
CA ASP A 136 18.96 -4.09 -2.85
C ASP A 136 18.55 -3.91 -4.33
N ASP A 137 18.52 -4.99 -5.10
CA ASP A 137 18.17 -5.03 -6.52
C ASP A 137 16.69 -5.38 -6.77
N LYS A 138 15.88 -5.56 -5.71
CA LYS A 138 14.49 -5.98 -5.81
C LYS A 138 13.50 -4.90 -5.35
N PHE A 139 12.33 -4.92 -5.96
CA PHE A 139 11.13 -4.25 -5.43
C PHE A 139 10.40 -5.22 -4.51
N ILE A 140 9.93 -4.71 -3.38
CA ILE A 140 9.12 -5.45 -2.40
C ILE A 140 7.76 -4.78 -2.32
N LEU A 141 6.70 -5.56 -2.47
CA LEU A 141 5.33 -5.21 -2.12
C LEU A 141 5.02 -5.85 -0.77
N LEU A 142 4.71 -5.04 0.26
CA LEU A 142 4.12 -5.51 1.52
C LEU A 142 2.64 -5.15 1.52
N THR A 143 1.79 -6.14 1.76
CA THR A 143 0.34 -5.97 1.70
C THR A 143 -0.41 -6.89 2.65
N GLN A 144 -1.69 -6.60 2.83
CA GLN A 144 -2.65 -7.33 3.65
C GLN A 144 -4.01 -7.26 2.95
N ASP A 145 -4.73 -8.37 2.93
CA ASP A 145 -6.14 -8.39 2.49
C ASP A 145 -7.02 -7.71 3.55
N ARG A 146 -8.12 -7.09 3.12
CA ARG A 146 -9.02 -6.33 3.97
C ARG A 146 -9.57 -7.22 5.09
N PHE A 147 -9.32 -6.83 6.34
CA PHE A 147 -9.76 -7.52 7.55
C PHE A 147 -9.17 -8.93 7.76
N LYS A 148 -8.14 -9.32 7.00
CA LYS A 148 -7.42 -10.58 7.19
C LYS A 148 -6.16 -10.36 8.01
N PRO A 149 -5.83 -11.21 9.00
CA PRO A 149 -4.65 -11.00 9.84
C PRO A 149 -3.32 -11.29 9.14
N GLU A 150 -3.34 -11.96 7.99
CA GLU A 150 -2.14 -12.35 7.27
C GLU A 150 -1.52 -11.16 6.51
N VAL A 151 -0.26 -10.88 6.82
CA VAL A 151 0.57 -9.90 6.11
C VAL A 151 1.51 -10.64 5.18
N TYR A 152 1.49 -10.27 3.91
CA TYR A 152 2.27 -10.90 2.87
C TYR A 152 3.29 -9.94 2.26
N THR A 153 4.37 -10.50 1.73
CA THR A 153 5.26 -9.82 0.80
C THR A 153 5.28 -10.50 -0.55
N PHE A 154 5.51 -9.72 -1.60
CA PHE A 154 5.84 -10.17 -2.96
C PHE A 154 7.09 -9.42 -3.43
N THR A 155 7.83 -9.99 -4.37
CA THR A 155 9.02 -9.35 -4.95
C THR A 155 8.93 -9.20 -6.46
N ALA A 156 9.65 -8.24 -7.04
CA ALA A 156 9.76 -8.04 -8.48
C ALA A 156 11.14 -7.47 -8.85
N ASP A 157 11.58 -7.70 -10.09
CA ASP A 157 12.81 -7.12 -10.67
C ASP A 157 12.61 -5.69 -11.18
N THR A 158 11.39 -5.37 -11.61
CA THR A 158 11.01 -4.04 -12.11
C THR A 158 9.82 -3.50 -11.29
N PRO A 159 9.59 -2.18 -11.29
CA PRO A 159 8.48 -1.58 -10.55
C PRO A 159 7.10 -2.12 -10.95
N GLU A 160 6.87 -2.46 -12.22
CA GLU A 160 5.60 -2.99 -12.74
C GLU A 160 5.44 -4.50 -12.58
N GLY A 161 6.49 -5.22 -12.18
CA GLY A 161 6.47 -6.67 -12.08
C GLY A 161 6.93 -7.41 -13.36
N PRO A 162 6.61 -8.69 -13.52
CA PRO A 162 5.66 -9.47 -12.72
C PRO A 162 6.10 -9.62 -11.26
N TRP A 163 5.13 -9.66 -10.36
CA TRP A 163 5.37 -9.94 -8.95
C TRP A 163 5.42 -11.45 -8.70
N SER A 164 6.23 -11.88 -7.75
CA SER A 164 6.44 -13.30 -7.43
C SER A 164 6.73 -13.49 -5.94
N ASP A 165 7.08 -14.74 -5.57
CA ASP A 165 7.65 -15.08 -4.27
C ASP A 165 6.82 -14.62 -3.08
N LYS A 166 5.49 -14.81 -3.17
CA LYS A 166 4.56 -14.57 -2.08
C LYS A 166 5.03 -15.25 -0.81
N LYS A 167 5.20 -14.47 0.26
CA LYS A 167 5.57 -14.97 1.59
C LYS A 167 4.66 -14.41 2.66
N LEU A 168 4.17 -15.30 3.52
CA LEU A 168 3.54 -14.91 4.78
C LEU A 168 4.62 -14.48 5.75
N ILE A 169 4.69 -13.19 6.07
CA ILE A 169 5.73 -12.63 6.95
C ILE A 169 5.25 -12.47 8.39
N TYR A 170 3.94 -12.33 8.61
CA TYR A 170 3.35 -12.16 9.93
C TYR A 170 1.85 -12.47 9.93
N THR A 171 1.36 -12.98 11.06
CA THR A 171 -0.08 -13.11 11.32
C THR A 171 -0.45 -12.26 12.53
N ILE A 172 -1.25 -11.22 12.29
CA ILE A 172 -1.64 -10.25 13.32
C ILE A 172 -2.50 -10.95 14.39
N PRO A 173 -2.06 -10.97 15.67
CA PRO A 173 -2.71 -11.77 16.70
C PRO A 173 -4.11 -11.28 17.05
N GLU A 174 -4.37 -9.97 16.97
CA GLU A 174 -5.69 -9.38 17.25
C GLU A 174 -6.77 -9.81 16.26
N GLY A 175 -6.40 -10.34 15.08
CA GLY A 175 -7.38 -10.90 14.14
C GLY A 175 -8.09 -12.16 14.65
N LYS A 176 -7.62 -12.77 15.76
CA LYS A 176 -8.30 -13.88 16.44
C LYS A 176 -9.44 -13.42 17.36
N ASP A 177 -9.48 -12.13 17.72
CA ASP A 177 -10.52 -11.57 18.59
C ASP A 177 -11.79 -11.33 17.78
N SER A 178 -12.91 -11.93 18.20
CA SER A 178 -14.18 -11.83 17.48
C SER A 178 -14.79 -10.42 17.51
N THR A 179 -14.35 -9.56 18.44
CA THR A 179 -14.81 -8.18 18.61
C THR A 179 -13.96 -7.16 17.86
N LEU A 180 -12.78 -7.56 17.36
CA LEU A 180 -11.83 -6.68 16.70
C LEU A 180 -11.68 -7.01 15.21
N PHE A 181 -11.13 -6.05 14.46
CA PHE A 181 -10.62 -6.27 13.11
C PHE A 181 -9.30 -5.53 12.91
N VAL A 182 -8.49 -6.05 11.99
CA VAL A 182 -7.13 -5.58 11.74
C VAL A 182 -6.98 -5.24 10.26
N TYR A 183 -6.18 -4.21 9.95
CA TYR A 183 -6.09 -3.68 8.60
C TYR A 183 -4.84 -2.78 8.47
N ASN A 184 -4.55 -2.33 7.25
CA ASN A 184 -3.57 -1.29 6.96
C ASN A 184 -2.12 -1.64 7.39
N ALA A 185 -1.68 -2.86 7.13
CA ALA A 185 -0.26 -3.20 7.23
C ALA A 185 0.58 -2.28 6.32
N MET A 186 1.60 -1.62 6.89
CA MET A 186 2.44 -0.66 6.19
C MET A 186 3.90 -0.81 6.60
N ALA A 187 4.79 -0.87 5.61
CA ALA A 187 6.22 -0.91 5.79
C ALA A 187 6.78 0.49 6.09
N HIS A 188 7.80 0.57 6.95
CA HIS A 188 8.54 1.79 7.24
C HIS A 188 10.04 1.58 7.00
N PRO A 189 10.48 1.47 5.71
CA PRO A 189 11.89 1.22 5.38
C PRO A 189 12.84 2.33 5.83
N GLN A 190 12.32 3.53 6.13
CA GLN A 190 13.08 4.66 6.64
C GLN A 190 13.48 4.54 8.13
N TYR A 191 12.97 3.53 8.85
CA TYR A 191 13.23 3.36 10.27
C TYR A 191 13.80 1.97 10.58
N GLY A 192 14.80 1.97 11.47
CA GLY A 192 15.35 0.74 12.04
C GLY A 192 16.80 0.47 11.68
N PRO A 193 17.38 -0.57 12.29
CA PRO A 193 18.71 -1.03 11.92
C PRO A 193 18.68 -1.72 10.55
N GLU A 194 19.84 -1.76 9.90
CA GLU A 194 20.07 -2.49 8.66
C GLU A 194 19.58 -3.94 8.75
N GLY A 195 18.99 -4.45 7.66
CA GLY A 195 18.45 -5.80 7.57
C GLY A 195 17.15 -6.05 8.34
N LYS A 196 16.57 -5.04 9.01
CA LYS A 196 15.24 -5.14 9.64
C LYS A 196 14.25 -4.19 9.00
N LEU A 197 13.00 -4.63 8.94
CA LEU A 197 11.88 -3.79 8.50
C LEU A 197 10.91 -3.58 9.65
N LEU A 198 10.62 -2.32 9.95
CA LEU A 198 9.53 -1.95 10.84
C LEU A 198 8.22 -1.99 10.04
N VAL A 199 7.22 -2.68 10.58
CA VAL A 199 5.87 -2.75 9.99
C VAL A 199 4.87 -2.28 11.03
N SER A 200 3.94 -1.42 10.61
CA SER A 200 2.79 -1.02 11.42
C SER A 200 1.50 -1.64 10.91
N TYR A 201 0.50 -1.80 11.77
CA TYR A 201 -0.86 -2.13 11.38
C TYR A 201 -1.87 -1.42 12.29
N CYS A 202 -3.12 -1.34 11.84
CA CYS A 202 -4.24 -0.79 12.60
C CYS A 202 -5.10 -1.90 13.22
N VAL A 203 -5.67 -1.60 14.38
CA VAL A 203 -6.67 -2.43 15.05
C VAL A 203 -7.88 -1.56 15.34
N ASN A 204 -9.08 -2.10 15.17
CA ASN A 204 -10.32 -1.41 15.46
C ASN A 204 -11.36 -2.39 16.03
N ALA A 205 -12.39 -1.87 16.68
CA ALA A 205 -13.50 -2.65 17.22
C ALA A 205 -14.65 -2.69 16.21
N LYS A 206 -15.31 -3.85 16.12
CA LYS A 206 -16.54 -4.02 15.32
C LYS A 206 -17.71 -3.22 15.90
N ASN A 207 -17.64 -2.87 17.18
CA ASN A 207 -18.64 -2.09 17.89
C ASN A 207 -18.02 -0.81 18.46
N THR A 208 -18.41 0.35 17.93
CA THR A 208 -17.80 1.65 18.23
C THR A 208 -17.74 2.02 19.73
N PRO A 209 -18.77 1.75 20.56
CA PRO A 209 -18.71 2.00 22.01
C PRO A 209 -17.54 1.32 22.73
N ASP A 210 -17.01 0.21 22.20
CA ASP A 210 -15.90 -0.49 22.84
C ASP A 210 -14.58 0.31 22.74
N LEU A 211 -14.46 1.19 21.73
CA LEU A 211 -13.32 2.12 21.61
C LEU A 211 -13.29 3.14 22.75
N TYR A 212 -14.45 3.53 23.28
CA TYR A 212 -14.54 4.45 24.41
C TYR A 212 -14.27 3.76 25.75
N LYS A 213 -14.49 2.44 25.84
CA LYS A 213 -14.15 1.65 27.04
C LYS A 213 -12.66 1.32 27.09
N ASN A 214 -12.03 1.15 25.94
CA ASN A 214 -10.63 0.78 25.84
C ASN A 214 -9.91 1.55 24.72
N ALA A 215 -9.30 2.67 25.09
CA ALA A 215 -8.52 3.51 24.18
C ALA A 215 -7.27 2.82 23.60
N SER A 216 -6.86 1.65 24.11
CA SER A 216 -5.72 0.90 23.56
C SER A 216 -6.04 0.14 22.27
N ILE A 217 -7.32 0.06 21.88
CA ILE A 217 -7.74 -0.63 20.65
C ILE A 217 -7.31 0.16 19.42
N TYR A 218 -7.77 1.41 19.28
CA TYR A 218 -7.63 2.21 18.05
C TYR A 218 -6.31 3.01 18.00
N LYS A 219 -5.19 2.29 18.08
CA LYS A 219 -3.83 2.85 17.94
C LYS A 219 -2.99 1.98 17.01
N PRO A 220 -2.01 2.55 16.30
CA PRO A 220 -1.08 1.76 15.52
C PRO A 220 -0.30 0.81 16.43
N ARG A 221 -0.09 -0.41 15.94
CA ARG A 221 0.79 -1.42 16.56
C ARG A 221 1.92 -1.71 15.59
N PHE A 222 3.06 -2.14 16.13
CA PHE A 222 4.29 -2.31 15.36
C PHE A 222 4.94 -3.66 15.64
N PHE A 223 5.56 -4.22 14.63
CA PHE A 223 6.42 -5.39 14.76
C PHE A 223 7.64 -5.25 13.83
N TRP A 224 8.71 -5.96 14.18
CA TRP A 224 9.91 -6.05 13.35
C TRP A 224 9.91 -7.38 12.61
N ILE A 225 10.34 -7.36 11.36
CA ILE A 225 10.74 -8.56 10.62
C ILE A 225 12.19 -8.43 10.16
N SER A 226 12.85 -9.57 9.95
CA SER A 226 14.12 -9.59 9.22
C SER A 226 13.83 -9.53 7.72
N LEU A 227 14.53 -8.69 6.96
CA LEU A 227 14.37 -8.64 5.51
C LEU A 227 14.80 -9.94 4.83
N ASP A 228 15.66 -10.74 5.48
CA ASP A 228 15.96 -12.09 5.03
C ASP A 228 14.71 -12.96 4.86
N THR A 229 13.66 -12.79 5.69
CA THR A 229 12.45 -13.60 5.57
C THR A 229 11.69 -13.30 4.27
N VAL A 230 11.92 -12.13 3.66
CA VAL A 230 11.37 -11.76 2.36
C VAL A 230 12.08 -12.51 1.23
N PHE A 231 13.36 -12.88 1.40
CA PHE A 231 14.17 -13.50 0.34
C PHE A 231 14.45 -15.00 0.53
N ARG A 232 14.41 -15.52 1.76
CA ARG A 232 14.60 -16.96 2.04
C ARG A 232 13.50 -17.83 1.44
N SER A 233 13.86 -18.94 0.80
CA SER A 233 12.89 -19.96 0.40
C SER A 233 12.06 -20.42 1.62
N PRO A 234 10.78 -20.82 1.43
CA PRO A 234 10.00 -21.35 2.53
C PRO A 234 10.73 -22.55 3.14
N ASP A 235 10.77 -22.63 4.47
CA ASP A 235 11.24 -23.84 5.14
C ASP A 235 10.37 -25.01 4.65
N PRO A 236 10.97 -26.19 4.39
CA PRO A 236 10.19 -27.37 4.06
C PRO A 236 9.16 -27.62 5.17
N PRO A 237 7.92 -28.04 4.83
CA PRO A 237 6.89 -28.27 5.83
C PRO A 237 7.43 -29.19 6.92
N VAL A 238 7.34 -28.74 8.17
CA VAL A 238 7.70 -29.55 9.33
C VAL A 238 6.82 -30.79 9.29
N ALA A 239 7.43 -31.95 9.01
CA ALA A 239 6.73 -33.22 9.05
C ALA A 239 6.06 -33.35 10.41
N SER A 240 4.74 -33.51 10.41
CA SER A 240 3.97 -33.77 11.62
C SER A 240 4.51 -35.06 12.24
N GLY A 241 5.38 -34.91 13.24
CA GLY A 241 5.87 -36.01 14.03
C GLY A 241 4.68 -36.76 14.58
N LYS A 242 4.57 -38.06 14.26
CA LYS A 242 3.61 -38.93 14.93
C LYS A 242 3.85 -38.81 16.44
N PRO A 243 2.80 -38.67 17.26
CA PRO A 243 2.96 -38.74 18.70
C PRO A 243 3.57 -40.10 19.03
N LEU A 244 4.67 -40.08 19.80
CA LEU A 244 5.22 -41.27 20.42
C LEU A 244 4.12 -41.88 21.29
N ARG A 245 3.83 -43.16 21.05
CA ARG A 245 2.94 -43.97 21.90
C ARG A 245 3.65 -44.34 23.20
#